data_AF-A0A537M110-F1
#
_entry.id   AF-A0A537M110-F1
#
_cell.length_a   1.000
_cell.length_b   1.000
_cell.length_c   1.000
_cell.angle_alpha   90.00
_cell.angle_beta   90.00
_cell.angle_gamma   90.00
#
_symmetry.space_group_name_H-M   'P 1'
#
loop_
_entity.id
_entity.type
_entity.pdbx_description
1 polymer ?
#
loop_
_entity_poly.entity_id
_entity_poly.type
_entity_poly.pdbx_seq_one_letter_code
_entity_poly.pdbx_strand_id
1 'polypeptide(L)'
;MRSPFGPQRGFTYVGLLFAVVIMGLMLTVVSRVWSTTEQRERETQLLFVGHAYRMAIASYFATGHQYPHALQDLLQDERFPVPKHHLRRLYPDPVTGKADWSLIPTPSGQAIMGVASSSQGVPIKRDGFDTIDETLKGADCYCAWKFVYYANRWNRGTGATNPGATNPPGTPGTIQPGNPGTFTPVRPGSGGAPGVMQPGSPDSNPNLN
;
A
#
# COMPACT_ATOMS: atom_id res chain seq x y z
N MET A 1 39.65 54.96 -65.67
CA MET A 1 38.82 53.78 -65.34
C MET A 1 38.51 53.84 -63.85
N ARG A 2 37.26 54.12 -63.45
CA ARG A 2 36.82 54.15 -62.04
C ARG A 2 35.79 53.04 -61.84
N SER A 3 36.09 52.09 -60.96
CA SER A 3 35.18 51.03 -60.55
C SER A 3 34.21 51.57 -59.50
N PRO A 4 32.89 51.40 -59.63
CA PRO A 4 31.96 51.73 -58.56
C PRO A 4 31.98 50.63 -57.49
N PHE A 5 32.31 50.99 -56.25
CA PHE A 5 32.10 50.14 -55.09
C PHE A 5 30.60 50.14 -54.77
N GLY A 6 29.92 49.04 -55.06
CA GLY A 6 28.52 48.85 -54.72
C GLY A 6 28.31 48.85 -53.19
N PRO A 7 27.23 49.44 -52.67
CA PRO A 7 26.91 49.41 -51.24
C PRO A 7 26.51 47.98 -50.84
N GLN A 8 27.50 47.19 -50.43
CA GLN A 8 27.29 45.84 -49.91
C GLN A 8 27.48 45.83 -48.38
N ARG A 9 26.61 45.08 -47.68
CA ARG A 9 26.83 44.45 -46.34
C ARG A 9 26.24 45.09 -45.07
N GLY A 10 25.17 45.89 -45.14
CA GLY A 10 24.42 46.27 -43.92
C GLY A 10 23.41 45.20 -43.45
N PHE A 11 22.62 44.67 -44.39
CA PHE A 11 21.45 43.84 -44.08
C PHE A 11 21.80 42.43 -43.58
N THR A 12 22.86 41.82 -44.10
CA THR A 12 23.33 40.49 -43.70
C THR A 12 23.80 40.44 -42.25
N TYR A 13 24.37 41.54 -41.74
CA TYR A 13 24.81 41.63 -40.35
C TYR A 13 23.62 41.70 -39.39
N VAL A 14 22.57 42.45 -39.76
CA VAL A 14 21.30 42.50 -38.99
C VAL A 14 20.63 41.13 -38.97
N GLY A 15 20.60 40.42 -40.11
CA GLY A 15 20.07 39.05 -40.18
C GLY A 15 20.84 38.07 -39.31
N LEU A 16 22.18 38.17 -39.26
CA LEU A 16 23.03 37.34 -38.41
C LEU A 16 22.78 37.62 -36.92
N LEU A 17 22.70 38.90 -36.52
CA LEU A 17 22.38 39.28 -35.14
C LEU A 17 21.01 38.73 -34.72
N PHE A 18 20.01 38.82 -35.61
CA PHE A 18 18.69 38.27 -35.36
C PHE A 18 18.70 36.75 -35.22
N ALA A 19 19.49 36.03 -36.04
CA ALA A 19 19.65 34.59 -35.95
C ALA A 19 20.29 34.16 -34.61
N VAL A 20 21.29 34.90 -34.12
CA VAL A 20 21.92 34.65 -32.81
C VAL A 20 20.95 34.91 -31.67
N VAL A 21 20.14 35.97 -31.75
CA VAL A 21 19.08 36.27 -30.77
C VAL A 21 18.03 35.15 -30.75
N ILE A 22 17.59 34.68 -31.91
CA ILE A 22 16.64 33.55 -32.02
C ILE A 22 17.26 32.27 -31.43
N MET A 23 18.52 31.97 -31.72
CA MET A 23 19.22 30.83 -31.10
C MET A 23 19.28 30.95 -29.58
N GLY A 24 19.62 32.14 -29.05
CA GLY A 24 19.64 32.38 -27.60
C GLY A 24 18.28 32.18 -26.94
N LEU A 25 17.20 32.62 -27.60
CA LEU A 25 15.82 32.40 -27.15
C LEU A 25 15.38 30.94 -27.26
N MET A 26 15.89 30.17 -28.24
CA MET A 26 15.58 28.75 -28.35
C MET A 26 16.26 27.92 -27.25
N LEU A 27 17.48 28.28 -26.84
CA LEU A 27 18.20 27.57 -25.76
C LEU A 27 17.53 27.73 -24.39
N THR A 28 16.91 28.87 -24.09
CA THR A 28 16.28 29.12 -22.78
C THR A 28 15.05 28.25 -22.52
N VAL A 29 14.39 27.73 -23.56
CA VAL A 29 13.18 26.92 -23.43
C VAL A 29 13.49 25.48 -22.96
N VAL A 30 14.70 24.96 -23.17
CA VAL A 30 15.04 23.55 -22.93
C VAL A 30 15.32 23.21 -21.45
N SER A 31 15.57 24.19 -20.57
CA SER A 31 16.03 23.91 -19.19
C SER A 31 14.98 23.41 -18.19
N ARG A 32 13.68 23.40 -18.53
CA ARG A 32 12.60 23.24 -17.54
C ARG A 32 12.14 21.80 -17.26
N VAL A 33 12.79 20.78 -17.82
CA VAL A 33 12.28 19.38 -17.77
C VAL A 33 12.86 18.55 -16.61
N TRP A 34 13.97 18.96 -15.99
CA TRP A 34 14.74 18.09 -15.08
C TRP A 34 14.18 17.95 -13.67
N SER A 35 13.50 18.97 -13.12
CA SER A 35 13.03 18.92 -11.72
C SER A 35 11.90 17.91 -11.49
N THR A 36 11.10 17.66 -12.52
CA THR A 36 9.92 16.77 -12.40
C THR A 36 10.34 15.31 -12.39
N THR A 37 11.40 14.95 -13.12
CA THR A 37 11.93 13.58 -13.15
C THR A 37 12.51 13.19 -11.80
N GLU A 38 13.35 14.04 -11.20
CA GLU A 38 13.91 13.77 -9.87
C GLU A 38 12.83 13.61 -8.81
N GLN A 39 11.80 14.47 -8.83
CA GLN A 39 10.72 14.38 -7.84
C GLN A 39 9.96 13.05 -7.96
N ARG A 40 9.73 12.57 -9.19
CA ARG A 40 9.11 11.25 -9.43
C ARG A 40 9.99 10.11 -8.92
N GLU A 41 11.29 10.17 -9.11
CA GLU A 41 12.23 9.16 -8.61
C GLU A 41 12.25 9.12 -7.07
N ARG A 42 12.25 10.28 -6.41
CA ARG A 42 12.17 10.35 -4.94
C ARG A 42 10.85 9.78 -4.43
N GLU A 43 9.75 10.04 -5.14
CA GLU A 43 8.42 9.55 -4.79
C GLU A 43 8.29 8.03 -4.95
N THR A 44 8.80 7.45 -6.04
CA THR A 44 8.83 5.99 -6.22
C THR A 44 9.71 5.32 -5.16
N GLN A 45 10.85 5.92 -4.83
CA GLN A 45 11.71 5.45 -3.76
C GLN A 45 11.01 5.55 -2.39
N LEU A 46 10.22 6.59 -2.15
CA LEU A 46 9.46 6.76 -0.91
C LEU A 46 8.41 5.66 -0.75
N LEU A 47 7.69 5.33 -1.82
CA LEU A 47 6.74 4.20 -1.82
C LEU A 47 7.46 2.88 -1.54
N PHE A 48 8.59 2.64 -2.21
CA PHE A 48 9.39 1.43 -2.00
C PHE A 48 9.86 1.29 -0.55
N VAL A 49 10.39 2.37 0.03
CA VAL A 49 10.85 2.39 1.42
C VAL A 49 9.68 2.22 2.39
N GLY A 50 8.56 2.92 2.14
CA GLY A 50 7.34 2.78 2.94
C GLY A 50 6.78 1.35 2.93
N HIS A 51 6.83 0.67 1.78
CA HIS A 51 6.46 -0.74 1.66
C HIS A 51 7.41 -1.65 2.43
N ALA A 52 8.72 -1.39 2.37
CA ALA A 52 9.71 -2.15 3.13
C ALA A 52 9.45 -2.07 4.64
N TYR A 53 9.13 -0.87 5.17
CA TYR A 53 8.73 -0.70 6.56
C TYR A 53 7.45 -1.44 6.90
N ARG A 54 6.42 -1.35 6.05
CA ARG A 54 5.15 -2.07 6.24
C ARG A 54 5.36 -3.59 6.28
N MET A 55 6.17 -4.13 5.38
CA MET A 55 6.50 -5.56 5.36
C MET A 55 7.31 -5.97 6.59
N ALA A 56 8.27 -5.15 7.02
CA ALA A 56 9.03 -5.40 8.24
C ALA A 56 8.10 -5.51 9.46
N ILE A 57 7.19 -4.55 9.64
CA ILE A 57 6.19 -4.58 10.71
C ILE A 57 5.27 -5.81 10.58
N ALA A 58 4.84 -6.15 9.37
CA ALA A 58 4.01 -7.34 9.15
C ALA A 58 4.74 -8.63 9.57
N SER A 59 6.01 -8.77 9.21
CA SER A 59 6.83 -9.94 9.55
C SER A 59 7.17 -10.03 11.05
N TYR A 60 7.34 -8.87 11.70
CA TYR A 60 7.49 -8.77 13.16
C TYR A 60 6.20 -9.23 13.86
N PHE A 61 5.06 -8.70 13.41
CA PHE A 61 3.75 -9.07 13.93
C PHE A 61 3.45 -10.57 13.70
N ALA A 62 3.80 -11.13 12.56
CA ALA A 62 3.57 -12.55 12.27
C ALA A 62 4.30 -13.50 13.23
N THR A 63 5.42 -13.06 13.82
CA THR A 63 6.22 -13.89 14.72
C THR A 63 5.78 -13.72 16.18
N GLY A 64 5.47 -12.49 16.61
CA GLY A 64 5.17 -12.16 18.01
C GLY A 64 3.72 -11.76 18.31
N HIS A 65 2.85 -11.64 17.30
CA HIS A 65 1.49 -11.08 17.39
C HIS A 65 1.42 -9.72 18.10
N GLN A 66 2.54 -9.00 18.10
CA GLN A 66 2.74 -7.74 18.76
C GLN A 66 3.40 -6.77 17.79
N TYR A 67 3.12 -5.49 17.96
CA TYR A 67 3.77 -4.43 17.20
C TYR A 67 5.09 -4.04 17.88
N PRO A 68 6.10 -3.57 17.12
CA PRO A 68 7.37 -3.12 17.67
C PRO A 68 7.19 -1.82 18.48
N HIS A 69 7.98 -1.62 19.55
CA HIS A 69 7.95 -0.39 20.34
C HIS A 69 8.79 0.71 19.71
N ALA A 70 9.88 0.32 19.05
CA ALA A 70 10.79 1.21 18.33
C ALA A 70 11.06 0.69 16.91
N LEU A 71 11.48 1.59 15.99
CA LEU A 71 11.94 1.16 14.67
C LEU A 71 13.20 0.30 14.75
N GLN A 72 14.02 0.48 15.80
CA GLN A 72 15.22 -0.31 16.06
C GLN A 72 14.88 -1.80 16.29
N ASP A 73 13.72 -2.10 16.87
CA ASP A 73 13.26 -3.48 17.11
C ASP A 73 13.02 -4.24 15.78
N LEU A 74 12.76 -3.50 14.68
CA LEU A 74 12.64 -4.09 13.35
C LEU A 74 14.00 -4.47 12.75
N LEU A 75 15.07 -3.78 13.18
CA LEU A 75 16.42 -4.11 12.74
C LEU A 75 16.91 -5.34 13.49
N GLN A 76 16.78 -5.36 14.82
CA GLN A 76 17.31 -6.42 15.65
C GLN A 76 16.24 -6.91 16.63
N ASP A 77 15.57 -8.00 16.29
CA ASP A 77 14.65 -8.67 17.21
C ASP A 77 15.42 -9.66 18.09
N GLU A 78 15.71 -9.25 19.34
CA GLU A 78 16.39 -10.06 20.36
C GLU A 78 15.44 -11.00 21.13
N ARG A 79 14.13 -11.01 20.81
CA ARG A 79 13.16 -11.90 21.48
C ARG A 79 13.40 -13.38 21.18
N PHE A 80 14.19 -13.69 20.16
CA PHE A 80 14.51 -15.04 19.73
C PHE A 80 15.95 -15.42 20.06
N PRO A 81 16.25 -16.71 20.30
CA PRO A 81 17.62 -17.20 20.53
C PRO A 81 18.59 -16.89 19.39
N VAL A 82 18.03 -16.76 18.17
CA VAL A 82 18.75 -16.24 16.99
C VAL A 82 18.11 -14.90 16.65
N PRO A 83 18.86 -13.79 16.74
CA PRO A 83 18.31 -12.48 16.44
C PRO A 83 17.77 -12.42 15.00
N LYS A 84 16.52 -12.00 14.84
CA LYS A 84 15.88 -11.86 13.52
C LYS A 84 15.95 -10.42 13.04
N HIS A 85 16.37 -10.23 11.79
CA HIS A 85 16.37 -8.93 11.12
C HIS A 85 15.18 -8.83 10.18
N HIS A 86 14.19 -8.02 10.52
CA HIS A 86 13.01 -7.77 9.67
C HIS A 86 13.26 -6.65 8.65
N LEU A 87 14.27 -5.81 8.91
CA LEU A 87 14.71 -4.74 8.03
C LEU A 87 16.24 -4.74 7.90
N ARG A 88 16.76 -4.63 6.66
CA ARG A 88 18.22 -4.66 6.42
C ARG A 88 18.95 -3.46 7.02
N ARG A 89 18.29 -2.29 7.03
CA ARG A 89 18.80 -1.02 7.55
C ARG A 89 17.65 -0.05 7.75
N LEU A 90 17.80 0.93 8.65
CA LEU A 90 16.90 2.07 8.68
C LEU A 90 17.15 2.92 7.43
N TYR A 91 16.16 2.96 6.54
CA TYR A 91 16.24 3.74 5.32
C TYR A 91 15.95 5.21 5.64
N PRO A 92 16.73 6.17 5.13
CA PRO A 92 16.35 7.57 5.20
C PRO A 92 15.14 7.84 4.32
N ASP A 93 14.37 8.85 4.68
CA ASP A 93 13.32 9.41 3.84
C ASP A 93 13.99 10.05 2.59
N PRO A 94 13.67 9.60 1.36
CA PRO A 94 14.28 10.11 0.13
C PRO A 94 13.85 11.54 -0.21
N VAL A 95 12.82 12.07 0.44
CA VAL A 95 12.36 13.45 0.26
C VAL A 95 13.12 14.40 1.18
N THR A 96 13.34 14.04 2.45
CA THR A 96 14.08 14.88 3.42
C THR A 96 15.58 14.60 3.45
N GLY A 97 16.00 13.42 2.97
CA GLY A 97 17.37 12.91 3.05
C GLY A 97 17.78 12.44 4.45
N LYS A 98 16.85 12.38 5.41
CA LYS A 98 17.13 12.05 6.82
C LYS A 98 16.29 10.85 7.25
N ALA A 99 16.72 10.14 8.28
CA ALA A 99 15.95 9.02 8.86
C ALA A 99 14.91 9.53 9.89
N ASP A 100 14.21 10.62 9.58
CA ASP A 100 13.31 11.35 10.49
C ASP A 100 11.83 11.00 10.25
N TRP A 101 11.53 9.71 10.10
CA TRP A 101 10.17 9.23 9.88
C TRP A 101 9.22 9.62 11.02
N SER A 102 8.03 10.08 10.65
CA SER A 102 6.92 10.26 11.58
C SER A 102 6.34 8.88 11.95
N LEU A 103 6.41 8.53 13.22
CA LEU A 103 5.96 7.25 13.73
C LEU A 103 4.45 7.28 13.96
N ILE A 104 3.75 6.26 13.48
CA ILE A 104 2.30 6.13 13.66
C ILE A 104 2.06 5.13 14.79
N PRO A 105 1.64 5.59 15.98
CA PRO A 105 1.38 4.70 17.08
C PRO A 105 0.11 3.88 16.84
N THR A 106 0.07 2.72 17.45
CA THR A 106 -1.12 1.89 17.63
C THR A 106 -2.20 2.67 18.38
N PRO A 107 -3.49 2.28 18.27
CA PRO A 107 -4.57 2.92 19.03
C PRO A 107 -4.37 2.89 20.56
N SER A 108 -3.59 1.92 21.07
CA SER A 108 -3.20 1.85 22.49
C SER A 108 -2.03 2.77 22.86
N GLY A 109 -1.33 3.36 21.89
CA GLY A 109 -0.20 4.27 22.09
C GLY A 109 1.11 3.60 22.49
N GLN A 110 1.13 2.28 22.71
CA GLN A 110 2.29 1.58 23.27
C GLN A 110 3.30 1.12 22.22
N ALA A 111 2.85 0.89 20.99
CA ALA A 111 3.66 0.33 19.92
C ALA A 111 3.43 1.08 18.60
N ILE A 112 4.31 0.88 17.62
CA ILE A 112 4.30 1.54 16.31
C ILE A 112 3.70 0.59 15.28
N MET A 113 2.66 1.04 14.58
CA MET A 113 2.00 0.26 13.52
C MET A 113 2.34 0.71 12.10
N GLY A 114 3.02 1.84 11.96
CA GLY A 114 3.40 2.37 10.66
C GLY A 114 4.32 3.58 10.74
N VAL A 115 4.69 4.05 9.56
CA VAL A 115 5.53 5.24 9.38
C VAL A 115 4.94 6.16 8.32
N ALA A 116 5.21 7.45 8.44
CA ALA A 116 4.93 8.47 7.44
C ALA A 116 6.15 9.37 7.25
N SER A 117 6.26 9.97 6.07
CA SER A 117 7.29 10.99 5.82
C SER A 117 7.07 12.20 6.73
N SER A 118 8.13 12.88 7.17
CA SER A 118 8.03 14.17 7.87
C SER A 118 7.83 15.34 6.90
N SER A 119 7.98 15.10 5.59
CA SER A 119 7.96 16.15 4.57
C SER A 119 6.55 16.71 4.30
N GLN A 120 6.45 18.04 4.26
CA GLN A 120 5.24 18.76 3.83
C GLN A 120 5.17 18.93 2.29
N GLY A 121 6.10 18.36 1.54
CA GLY A 121 6.08 18.43 0.07
C GLY A 121 4.82 17.81 -0.52
N VAL A 122 4.33 18.40 -1.61
CA VAL A 122 3.12 17.93 -2.31
C VAL A 122 3.48 16.76 -3.23
N PRO A 123 2.80 15.60 -3.11
CA PRO A 123 3.03 14.46 -3.99
C PRO A 123 2.53 14.74 -5.41
N ILE A 124 3.26 14.22 -6.40
CA ILE A 124 2.83 14.27 -7.80
C ILE A 124 1.80 13.16 -8.06
N LYS A 125 2.00 11.98 -7.47
CA LYS A 125 1.10 10.84 -7.58
C LYS A 125 -0.09 11.03 -6.63
N ARG A 126 -1.25 11.32 -7.20
CA ARG A 126 -2.51 11.45 -6.43
C ARG A 126 -3.43 10.24 -6.60
N ASP A 127 -3.22 9.44 -7.64
CA ASP A 127 -4.04 8.28 -7.99
C ASP A 127 -3.21 7.08 -8.52
N GLY A 128 -3.92 6.05 -8.97
CA GLY A 128 -3.30 4.85 -9.54
C GLY A 128 -2.44 4.09 -8.53
N PHE A 129 -2.82 4.14 -7.25
CA PHE A 129 -2.23 3.32 -6.20
C PHE A 129 -2.91 1.94 -6.16
N ASP A 130 -2.13 0.93 -5.77
CA ASP A 130 -2.63 -0.41 -5.51
C ASP A 130 -3.62 -0.41 -4.33
N THR A 131 -4.39 -1.50 -4.20
CA THR A 131 -5.41 -1.65 -3.14
C THR A 131 -4.83 -1.49 -1.73
N ILE A 132 -3.58 -1.90 -1.53
CA ILE A 132 -2.87 -1.78 -0.24
C ILE A 132 -2.49 -0.33 0.11
N ASP A 133 -2.48 0.56 -0.88
CA ASP A 133 -2.04 1.95 -0.79
C ASP A 133 -3.18 2.95 -1.02
N GLU A 134 -4.44 2.50 -1.01
CA GLU A 134 -5.61 3.36 -1.22
C GLU A 134 -5.67 4.55 -0.26
N THR A 135 -5.13 4.38 0.96
CA THR A 135 -5.08 5.45 1.97
C THR A 135 -4.14 6.59 1.61
N LEU A 136 -3.31 6.45 0.57
CA LEU A 136 -2.39 7.48 0.07
C LEU A 136 -3.06 8.39 -0.97
N LYS A 137 -4.20 7.97 -1.55
CA LYS A 137 -4.90 8.69 -2.63
C LYS A 137 -5.33 10.08 -2.16
N GLY A 138 -5.15 11.07 -3.03
CA GLY A 138 -5.61 12.44 -2.79
C GLY A 138 -4.91 13.17 -1.63
N ALA A 139 -3.79 12.66 -1.13
CA ALA A 139 -3.03 13.32 -0.09
C ALA A 139 -2.39 14.63 -0.59
N ASP A 140 -2.48 15.68 0.23
CA ASP A 140 -1.91 16.99 -0.07
C ASP A 140 -0.43 17.11 0.29
N CYS A 141 0.10 16.20 1.12
CA CYS A 141 1.52 16.15 1.50
C CYS A 141 2.04 14.71 1.61
N TYR A 142 3.36 14.53 1.50
CA TYR A 142 4.02 13.27 1.88
C TYR A 142 3.80 12.92 3.36
N CYS A 143 3.56 13.92 4.22
CA CYS A 143 3.19 13.71 5.62
C CYS A 143 1.85 12.97 5.82
N ALA A 144 0.97 13.00 4.83
CA ALA A 144 -0.29 12.27 4.83
C ALA A 144 -0.15 10.87 4.25
N TRP A 145 1.00 10.54 3.64
CA TRP A 145 1.31 9.20 3.17
C TRP A 145 1.71 8.30 4.33
N LYS A 146 0.70 7.61 4.86
CA LYS A 146 0.81 6.75 6.04
C LYS A 146 0.93 5.29 5.63
N PHE A 147 2.13 4.72 5.79
CA PHE A 147 2.39 3.30 5.52
C PHE A 147 2.14 2.49 6.79
N VAL A 148 0.92 1.99 6.92
CA VAL A 148 0.44 1.34 8.15
C VAL A 148 0.09 -0.12 7.90
N TYR A 149 0.52 -1.00 8.81
CA TYR A 149 0.10 -2.40 8.82
C TYR A 149 -1.02 -2.63 9.84
N TYR A 150 -2.18 -3.05 9.34
CA TYR A 150 -3.32 -3.47 10.17
C TYR A 150 -3.46 -4.99 10.12
N ALA A 151 -3.21 -5.68 11.24
CA ALA A 151 -3.34 -7.14 11.31
C ALA A 151 -4.74 -7.64 10.89
N ASN A 152 -5.78 -6.86 11.20
CA ASN A 152 -7.17 -7.19 10.88
C ASN A 152 -7.59 -6.90 9.42
N ARG A 153 -6.86 -6.06 8.67
CA ARG A 153 -7.16 -5.82 7.24
C ARG A 153 -6.62 -6.95 6.37
N TRP A 154 -5.45 -7.51 6.71
CA TRP A 154 -4.87 -8.61 5.94
C TRP A 154 -5.72 -9.89 6.04
N ASN A 155 -6.27 -10.18 7.22
CA ASN A 155 -7.13 -11.34 7.43
C ASN A 155 -8.50 -11.24 6.73
N ARG A 156 -8.89 -10.05 6.26
CA ARG A 156 -10.13 -9.83 5.51
C ARG A 156 -9.93 -9.84 3.98
N GLY A 157 -8.68 -9.91 3.52
CA GLY A 157 -8.34 -9.87 2.09
C GLY A 157 -8.29 -11.22 1.39
N THR A 158 -8.28 -12.34 2.14
CA THR A 158 -8.15 -13.70 1.60
C THR A 158 -9.43 -14.53 1.65
N GLY A 159 -10.60 -13.92 1.91
CA GLY A 159 -11.89 -14.62 1.87
C GLY A 159 -13.08 -13.69 1.66
N ALA A 160 -13.76 -13.89 0.53
CA ALA A 160 -15.14 -13.49 0.21
C ALA A 160 -15.46 -11.99 -0.05
N THR A 161 -15.53 -11.66 -1.35
CA THR A 161 -16.60 -10.94 -2.08
C THR A 161 -17.46 -9.84 -1.42
N ASN A 162 -17.60 -8.76 -2.21
CA ASN A 162 -18.53 -7.61 -2.19
C ASN A 162 -18.15 -6.34 -1.40
N PRO A 163 -17.71 -5.26 -2.09
CA PRO A 163 -17.70 -3.92 -1.55
C PRO A 163 -19.10 -3.30 -1.68
N GLY A 164 -19.80 -3.13 -0.57
CA GLY A 164 -21.10 -2.45 -0.57
C GLY A 164 -21.97 -2.81 0.63
N ALA A 165 -21.59 -2.34 1.82
CA ALA A 165 -22.51 -2.29 2.96
C ALA A 165 -22.17 -1.08 3.83
N THR A 166 -22.39 0.12 3.31
CA THR A 166 -22.76 1.26 4.15
C THR A 166 -24.24 1.12 4.47
N ASN A 167 -24.58 0.73 5.71
CA ASN A 167 -25.94 0.91 6.22
C ASN A 167 -25.96 2.16 7.12
N PRO A 168 -26.66 3.24 6.71
CA PRO A 168 -27.12 4.28 7.64
C PRO A 168 -28.34 3.80 8.44
N PRO A 169 -28.72 4.51 9.52
CA PRO A 169 -29.80 4.12 10.43
C PRO A 169 -31.18 4.22 9.76
N GLY A 170 -32.05 3.24 10.03
CA GLY A 170 -33.33 3.07 9.35
C GLY A 170 -34.42 4.10 9.66
N THR A 171 -35.39 4.17 8.76
CA THR A 171 -36.76 4.66 9.00
C THR A 171 -37.73 3.95 8.00
N PRO A 172 -39.02 3.78 8.34
CA PRO A 172 -39.84 2.65 7.90
C PRO A 172 -40.82 2.92 6.72
N GLY A 173 -41.17 1.84 6.01
CA GLY A 173 -42.24 1.76 4.99
C GLY A 173 -41.72 1.15 3.68
N THR A 174 -42.22 0.03 3.17
CA THR A 174 -43.44 -0.03 2.35
C THR A 174 -43.80 -1.51 2.07
N ILE A 175 -45.10 -1.83 2.05
CA ILE A 175 -45.65 -3.17 1.79
C ILE A 175 -45.33 -3.62 0.35
N GLN A 176 -44.77 -4.82 0.18
CA GLN A 176 -44.54 -5.47 -1.11
C GLN A 176 -45.77 -6.29 -1.53
N PRO A 177 -46.42 -6.02 -2.67
CA PRO A 177 -47.49 -6.87 -3.20
C PRO A 177 -46.92 -7.97 -4.11
N GLY A 178 -47.33 -9.22 -3.85
CA GLY A 178 -47.26 -10.32 -4.80
C GLY A 178 -46.32 -11.47 -4.41
N ASN A 179 -46.78 -12.37 -3.55
CA ASN A 179 -46.25 -13.75 -3.52
C ASN A 179 -47.34 -14.76 -3.09
N PRO A 180 -47.88 -15.59 -4.00
CA PRO A 180 -48.67 -16.76 -3.64
C PRO A 180 -47.76 -17.99 -3.46
N GLY A 181 -47.71 -18.48 -2.22
CA GLY A 181 -47.55 -19.89 -1.85
C GLY A 181 -46.25 -20.61 -2.23
N THR A 182 -45.39 -20.86 -1.24
CA THR A 182 -44.49 -22.03 -1.24
C THR A 182 -44.71 -22.81 0.05
N PHE A 183 -45.29 -24.01 -0.12
CA PHE A 183 -45.56 -24.99 0.93
C PHE A 183 -44.26 -25.66 1.38
N THR A 184 -44.08 -25.78 2.70
CA THR A 184 -43.02 -26.58 3.33
C THR A 184 -43.42 -28.07 3.36
N PRO A 185 -42.57 -29.01 2.92
CA PRO A 185 -42.85 -30.42 3.13
C PRO A 185 -42.40 -30.89 4.52
N VAL A 186 -43.33 -31.59 5.18
CA VAL A 186 -43.23 -32.26 6.47
C VAL A 186 -42.42 -33.57 6.37
N ARG A 187 -41.60 -33.83 7.38
CA ARG A 187 -40.82 -35.05 7.64
C ARG A 187 -41.70 -36.23 8.09
N PRO A 188 -41.50 -37.46 7.59
CA PRO A 188 -41.97 -38.67 8.27
C PRO A 188 -40.81 -39.51 8.84
N GLY A 189 -41.04 -40.12 10.01
CA GLY A 189 -40.11 -41.03 10.68
C GLY A 189 -40.26 -42.50 10.25
N SER A 190 -39.29 -43.32 10.64
CA SER A 190 -39.36 -44.79 10.58
C SER A 190 -38.52 -45.41 11.70
N GLY A 191 -39.17 -46.18 12.59
CA GLY A 191 -38.52 -47.03 13.58
C GLY A 191 -38.45 -48.49 13.11
N GLY A 192 -37.49 -49.25 13.66
CA GLY A 192 -37.39 -50.71 13.56
C GLY A 192 -35.94 -51.23 13.44
N ALA A 193 -35.41 -51.79 14.54
CA ALA A 193 -34.22 -52.67 14.59
C ALA A 193 -34.62 -54.13 14.22
N PRO A 194 -33.78 -55.20 14.26
CA PRO A 194 -32.35 -55.32 14.58
C PRO A 194 -31.53 -56.22 13.58
N GLY A 195 -30.20 -56.21 13.68
CA GLY A 195 -29.39 -57.38 13.26
C GLY A 195 -28.03 -57.08 12.60
N VAL A 196 -26.98 -57.59 13.25
CA VAL A 196 -25.73 -58.22 12.72
C VAL A 196 -24.87 -57.36 11.77
N MET A 197 -23.57 -57.11 12.00
CA MET A 197 -22.51 -58.07 12.30
C MET A 197 -21.24 -57.29 12.70
N GLN A 198 -20.66 -57.70 13.82
CA GLN A 198 -19.43 -57.19 14.43
C GLN A 198 -18.20 -57.77 13.72
N PRO A 199 -17.16 -56.98 13.37
CA PRO A 199 -15.84 -57.52 13.05
C PRO A 199 -15.04 -57.72 14.35
N GLY A 200 -14.58 -58.95 14.57
CA GLY A 200 -13.90 -59.37 15.79
C GLY A 200 -12.49 -58.79 15.98
N SER A 201 -12.13 -58.60 17.24
CA SER A 201 -10.76 -58.45 17.72
C SER A 201 -10.41 -59.67 18.59
N PRO A 202 -9.21 -60.26 18.42
CA PRO A 202 -8.79 -61.44 19.15
C PRO A 202 -8.24 -61.07 20.54
N ASP A 203 -8.19 -62.08 21.40
CA ASP A 203 -7.38 -62.17 22.62
C ASP A 203 -7.92 -61.55 23.91
N SER A 204 -8.61 -62.38 24.70
CA SER A 204 -8.21 -62.70 26.09
C SER A 204 -9.23 -63.63 26.75
N ASN A 205 -8.84 -64.90 26.93
CA ASN A 205 -9.58 -65.91 27.71
C ASN A 205 -8.89 -66.09 29.07
N PRO A 206 -9.60 -65.89 30.19
CA PRO A 206 -9.23 -66.49 31.46
C PRO A 206 -10.32 -67.43 32.00
N ASN A 207 -9.96 -68.72 32.04
CA ASN A 207 -10.33 -69.74 33.03
C ASN A 207 -11.74 -70.37 33.00
N LEU A 208 -11.76 -71.64 32.62
CA LEU A 208 -12.63 -72.68 33.19
C LEU A 208 -11.73 -73.67 33.94
N ASN A 209 -12.10 -73.91 35.20
CA ASN A 209 -12.00 -75.15 35.97
C ASN A 209 -10.69 -75.96 35.92
#